data_AF-L0ND05-F1
#
_entry.id   AF-L0ND05-F1
#
_cell.length_a   1.000
_cell.length_b   1.000
_cell.length_c   1.000
_cell.angle_alpha   90.00
_cell.angle_beta   90.00
_cell.angle_gamma   90.00
#
_symmetry.space_group_name_H-M   'P 1'
#
loop_
_entity.id
_entity.type
_entity.pdbx_description
1 polymer ?
#
loop_
_entity_poly.entity_id
_entity_poly.type
_entity_poly.pdbx_seq_one_letter_code
_entity_poly.pdbx_strand_id
1 'polypeptide(L)'
;MEAAKTLHEMTARERLDLIETVADALEYKAEEALDAGRQKIAANNFNLAAAIRGLATLDASDDLASAELLLQIGINYCVAPEPDLQRHTYH
;
A
#
# COMPACT_ATOMS: atom_id res chain seq x y z
N MET A 1 -4.27 -21.64 -12.47
CA MET A 1 -3.95 -20.46 -11.67
C MET A 1 -2.43 -20.37 -11.67
N GLU A 2 -1.84 -19.41 -12.37
CA GLU A 2 -0.40 -19.14 -12.21
C GLU A 2 -0.19 -18.64 -10.78
N ALA A 3 0.83 -19.18 -10.09
CA ALA A 3 1.22 -18.66 -8.80
C ALA A 3 1.68 -17.22 -8.97
N ALA A 4 1.24 -16.32 -8.09
CA ALA A 4 1.75 -14.95 -8.08
C ALA A 4 3.27 -14.99 -7.87
N LYS A 5 4.01 -14.26 -8.70
CA LYS A 5 5.46 -14.12 -8.53
C LYS A 5 5.74 -13.41 -7.21
N THR A 6 6.67 -13.95 -6.43
CA THR A 6 7.30 -13.24 -5.30
C THR A 6 8.14 -12.07 -5.82
N LEU A 7 8.46 -11.10 -4.97
CA LEU A 7 9.35 -9.99 -5.39
C LEU A 7 10.71 -10.47 -5.90
N HIS A 8 11.17 -11.61 -5.41
CA HIS A 8 12.43 -12.23 -5.84
C HIS A 8 12.36 -12.77 -7.28
N GLU A 9 11.19 -13.27 -7.68
CA GLU A 9 10.94 -13.80 -9.02
C GLU A 9 10.62 -12.71 -10.05
N MET A 10 10.32 -11.49 -9.59
CA MET A 10 10.06 -10.34 -10.44
C MET A 10 11.36 -9.71 -10.94
N THR A 11 11.34 -9.21 -12.18
CA THR A 11 12.37 -8.33 -12.70
C THR A 11 12.35 -6.98 -11.97
N ALA A 12 13.44 -6.22 -12.05
CA ALA A 12 13.48 -4.86 -11.48
C ALA A 12 12.37 -3.96 -12.05
N ARG A 13 12.02 -4.13 -13.34
CA ARG A 13 10.93 -3.39 -13.96
C ARG A 13 9.57 -3.77 -13.40
N GLU A 14 9.28 -5.07 -13.30
CA GLU A 14 8.03 -5.56 -12.71
C GLU A 14 7.88 -5.08 -11.26
N ARG A 15 8.96 -5.09 -10.47
CA ARG A 15 8.95 -4.57 -9.09
C ARG A 15 8.63 -3.07 -9.05
N LEU A 16 9.26 -2.28 -9.93
CA LEU A 16 9.00 -0.84 -10.02
C LEU A 16 7.53 -0.57 -10.39
N ASP A 17 7.01 -1.28 -11.39
CA ASP A 17 5.62 -1.12 -11.84
C ASP A 17 4.63 -1.49 -10.71
N LEU A 18 4.92 -2.53 -9.92
CA LEU A 18 4.13 -2.89 -8.73
C LEU A 18 4.21 -1.82 -7.63
N ILE A 19 5.41 -1.31 -7.35
CA ILE A 19 5.62 -0.24 -6.35
C ILE A 19 4.80 1.00 -6.70
N GLU A 20 4.87 1.48 -7.95
CA GLU A 20 4.10 2.65 -8.38
C GLU A 20 2.60 2.39 -8.32
N THR A 21 2.14 1.22 -8.79
CA THR A 21 0.72 0.86 -8.76
C THR A 21 0.15 0.87 -7.33
N VAL A 22 0.89 0.32 -6.36
CA VAL A 22 0.44 0.28 -4.97
C VAL A 22 0.50 1.67 -4.33
N ALA A 23 1.53 2.46 -4.62
CA ALA A 23 1.66 3.83 -4.11
C ALA A 23 0.51 4.72 -4.61
N ASP A 24 0.21 4.70 -5.91
CA ASP A 24 -0.87 5.50 -6.51
C ASP A 24 -2.24 5.13 -5.92
N ALA A 25 -2.48 3.83 -5.70
CA ALA A 25 -3.72 3.36 -5.07
C ALA A 25 -3.86 3.84 -3.61
N LEU A 26 -2.76 3.89 -2.86
CA LEU A 26 -2.77 4.43 -1.49
C LEU A 26 -3.03 5.93 -1.47
N GLU A 27 -2.45 6.69 -2.40
CA GLU A 27 -2.68 8.14 -2.51
C GLU A 27 -4.14 8.43 -2.88
N TYR A 28 -4.69 7.70 -3.83
CA TYR A 28 -6.11 7.80 -4.17
C TYR A 28 -7.01 7.55 -2.94
N LYS A 29 -6.76 6.50 -2.16
CA LYS A 29 -7.51 6.25 -0.92
C LYS A 29 -7.24 7.30 0.17
N ALA A 30 -6.06 7.92 0.17
CA ALA A 30 -5.74 9.00 1.08
C ALA A 30 -6.58 10.24 0.77
N GLU A 31 -6.73 10.57 -0.51
CA GLU A 31 -7.60 11.64 -1.01
C GLU A 31 -9.06 11.36 -0.65
N GLU A 32 -9.58 10.15 -0.90
CA GLU A 32 -10.93 9.75 -0.47
C GLU A 32 -11.13 9.87 1.05
N ALA A 33 -10.10 9.55 1.84
CA ALA A 33 -10.14 9.71 3.28
C ALA A 33 -10.14 11.18 3.71
N LEU A 34 -9.44 12.08 3.01
CA LEU A 34 -9.49 13.53 3.25
C LEU A 34 -10.87 14.09 2.97
N ASP A 35 -11.45 13.72 1.82
CA ASP A 35 -12.79 14.16 1.42
C ASP A 35 -13.86 13.71 2.42
N ALA A 36 -13.68 12.52 3.01
CA ALA A 36 -14.52 12.00 4.10
C ALA A 36 -14.20 12.58 5.49
N GLY A 37 -13.24 13.52 5.62
CA GLY A 37 -12.84 14.13 6.89
C GLY A 37 -11.99 13.23 7.81
N ARG A 38 -11.52 12.08 7.31
CA ARG A 38 -10.74 11.08 8.07
C ARG A 38 -9.23 11.36 7.97
N GLN A 39 -8.82 12.52 8.49
CA GLN A 39 -7.45 13.04 8.38
C GLN A 39 -6.34 12.06 8.79
N LYS A 40 -6.56 11.24 9.84
CA LYS A 40 -5.57 10.25 10.29
C LYS A 40 -5.38 9.13 9.27
N ILE A 41 -6.46 8.67 8.64
CA ILE A 41 -6.40 7.60 7.63
C ILE A 41 -5.69 8.13 6.39
N ALA A 42 -6.01 9.35 5.97
CA ALA A 42 -5.33 10.01 4.87
C ALA A 42 -3.81 10.13 5.11
N ALA A 43 -3.41 10.68 6.26
CA ALA A 43 -2.00 10.84 6.59
C ALA A 43 -1.26 9.49 6.61
N ASN A 44 -1.89 8.43 7.13
CA ASN A 44 -1.31 7.09 7.14
C ASN A 44 -1.10 6.55 5.72
N ASN A 45 -2.10 6.70 4.86
CA ASN A 45 -2.02 6.22 3.48
C ASN A 45 -0.95 6.98 2.67
N PHE A 46 -0.87 8.31 2.81
CA PHE A 46 0.21 9.10 2.18
C PHE A 46 1.60 8.69 2.68
N ASN A 47 1.77 8.53 3.99
CA ASN A 47 3.04 8.09 4.56
C ASN A 47 3.45 6.71 4.05
N LEU A 48 2.48 5.80 3.90
CA LEU A 48 2.71 4.45 3.38
C LEU A 48 3.08 4.47 1.89
N ALA A 49 2.39 5.29 1.08
CA ALA A 49 2.73 5.48 -0.33
C ALA A 49 4.17 5.99 -0.50
N ALA A 50 4.56 7.00 0.30
CA ALA A 50 5.92 7.53 0.30
C ALA A 50 6.96 6.48 0.70
N ALA A 51 6.68 5.68 1.73
CA ALA A 51 7.57 4.60 2.16
C ALA A 51 7.73 3.52 1.08
N ILE A 52 6.64 3.17 0.39
CA ILE A 52 6.65 2.19 -0.72
C ILE A 52 7.45 2.72 -1.92
N ARG A 53 7.29 3.99 -2.32
CA ARG A 53 8.12 4.57 -3.38
C ARG A 53 9.61 4.62 -3.00
N GLY A 54 9.92 4.77 -1.72
CA GLY A 54 11.28 4.63 -1.20
C GLY A 54 11.92 3.27 -1.53
N LEU A 55 11.12 2.20 -1.60
CA LEU A 55 11.60 0.86 -1.96
C LEU A 55 12.17 0.78 -3.38
N ALA A 56 11.73 1.64 -4.31
CA ALA A 56 12.25 1.67 -5.68
C ALA A 56 13.74 2.03 -5.73
N THR A 57 14.28 2.61 -4.65
CA THR A 57 15.69 2.99 -4.52
C THR A 57 16.55 1.92 -3.83
N LEU A 58 15.94 0.86 -3.30
CA LEU A 58 16.67 -0.23 -2.66
C LEU A 58 17.29 -1.15 -3.72
N ASP A 59 18.62 -1.19 -3.76
CA ASP A 59 19.35 -2.19 -4.54
C ASP A 59 19.03 -3.60 -4.00
N ALA A 60 18.60 -4.47 -4.91
CA ALA A 60 17.73 -5.61 -4.68
C ALA A 60 18.31 -6.82 -3.89
N SER A 61 19.32 -6.63 -3.04
CA SER A 61 20.00 -7.74 -2.36
C SER A 61 19.74 -7.85 -0.86
N ASP A 62 19.67 -6.76 -0.10
CA ASP A 62 19.73 -6.89 1.37
C ASP A 62 18.39 -6.72 2.11
N ASP A 63 17.33 -6.17 1.49
CA ASP A 63 16.08 -5.90 2.23
C ASP A 63 14.77 -6.21 1.46
N LEU A 64 14.85 -7.15 0.51
CA LEU A 64 13.70 -7.53 -0.35
C LEU A 64 12.53 -8.12 0.46
N ALA A 65 12.80 -8.79 1.57
CA ALA A 65 11.77 -9.32 2.47
C ALA A 65 10.97 -8.21 3.17
N SER A 66 11.65 -7.14 3.60
CA SER A 66 11.01 -5.96 4.19
C SER A 66 10.20 -5.20 3.14
N ALA A 67 10.71 -5.11 1.91
CA ALA A 67 9.99 -4.55 0.77
C ALA A 67 8.70 -5.34 0.45
N GLU A 68 8.77 -6.68 0.48
CA GLU A 68 7.62 -7.55 0.27
C GLU A 68 6.56 -7.40 1.36
N LEU A 69 6.98 -7.33 2.62
CA LEU A 69 6.07 -7.09 3.73
C LEU A 69 5.40 -5.72 3.62
N LEU A 70 6.16 -4.67 3.28
CA LEU A 70 5.61 -3.33 3.16
C LEU A 70 4.62 -3.22 1.98
N LEU A 71 4.93 -3.86 0.85
CA LEU A 71 4.00 -3.95 -0.28
C LEU A 71 2.75 -4.73 0.08
N GLN A 72 2.86 -5.85 0.79
CA GLN A 72 1.70 -6.62 1.26
C GLN A 72 0.81 -5.79 2.19
N ILE A 73 1.40 -4.98 3.08
CA ILE A 73 0.66 -4.05 3.94
C ILE A 73 -0.06 -2.99 3.09
N GLY A 74 0.63 -2.39 2.12
CA GLY A 74 0.04 -1.43 1.18
C GLY A 74 -1.15 -2.00 0.42
N ILE A 75 -0.97 -3.18 -0.19
CA ILE A 75 -2.04 -3.90 -0.89
C ILE A 75 -3.22 -4.14 0.05
N ASN A 76 -2.98 -4.66 1.26
CA ASN A 76 -4.05 -4.91 2.23
C ASN A 76 -4.83 -3.64 2.57
N TYR A 77 -4.17 -2.49 2.68
CA TYR A 77 -4.87 -1.21 2.86
C TYR A 77 -5.66 -0.78 1.63
N CYS A 78 -5.18 -1.08 0.41
CA CYS A 78 -5.90 -0.81 -0.83
C CYS A 78 -7.17 -1.66 -0.95
N VAL A 79 -7.07 -2.97 -0.74
CA VAL A 79 -8.20 -3.91 -0.87
C VAL A 79 -9.06 -4.05 0.38
N ALA A 80 -8.61 -3.58 1.54
CA ALA A 80 -9.43 -3.63 2.74
C ALA A 80 -10.73 -2.84 2.52
N PRO A 81 -11.90 -3.47 2.75
CA PRO A 81 -13.14 -2.72 2.82
C PRO A 81 -12.98 -1.69 3.93
N GLU A 82 -13.51 -0.48 3.70
CA GLU A 82 -13.53 0.53 4.75
C GLU A 82 -14.17 -0.10 6.00
N PRO A 83 -13.53 -0.01 7.19
CA PRO A 83 -14.17 -0.51 8.39
C PRO A 83 -15.50 0.23 8.51
N ASP A 84 -16.59 -0.54 8.52
CA ASP A 84 -17.95 -0.06 8.65
C ASP A 84 -18.07 0.67 10.00
N LEU A 85 -17.83 1.99 9.99
CA LEU A 85 -17.92 2.85 11.17
C LEU A 85 -19.38 3.26 11.46
N GLN A 86 -20.33 2.36 11.18
CA GLN A 86 -21.74 2.44 11.52
C GLN A 86 -22.09 1.17 12.35
N ARG A 87 -22.57 1.19 13.60
CA ARG A 87 -23.21 2.19 14.45
C ARG A 87 -22.91 1.81 15.91
N HIS A 88 -22.22 2.66 16.66
CA HIS A 88 -22.49 2.72 18.09
C HIS A 88 -23.72 3.61 18.30
N THR A 89 -24.89 3.06 17.99
CA THR A 89 -26.14 3.52 18.61
C THR A 89 -26.05 3.17 20.08
N TYR A 90 -25.78 4.18 20.90
CA TYR A 90 -26.06 4.12 22.33
C TYR A 90 -27.58 3.97 22.50
N HIS A 91 -28.01 2.83 23.03
CA HIS A 91 -29.34 2.63 23.61
C HIS A 91 -29.30 2.92 25.10
#